data_AF-A0A7Y0SBP4-F1
#
_entry.id   AF-A0A7Y0SBP4-F1
#
_cell.length_a   1.000
_cell.length_b   1.000
_cell.length_c   1.000
_cell.angle_alpha   90.00
_cell.angle_beta   90.00
_cell.angle_gamma   90.00
#
_symmetry.space_group_name_H-M   'P 1'
#
loop_
_entity.id
_entity.type
_entity.pdbx_description
1 polymer ?
#
loop_
_entity_poly.entity_id
_entity_poly.type
_entity_poly.pdbx_seq_one_letter_code
_entity_poly.pdbx_strand_id
1 'polypeptide(L)'
;PRLRPCEGALQPKSVMTDKQLVQLICAYRLLNPEVELSLSTRESPKFRDNALPLGITSMSAASKTQPGGYAMDDVELEQFEISDERSAGSVENMIRAKGFDPV
;
A
#
# COMPACT_ATOMS: atom_id res chain seq x y z
N PRO A 1 -6.60 -4.22 -2.97
CA PRO A 1 -6.41 -3.03 -2.09
C PRO A 1 -7.67 -2.82 -1.23
N ARG A 2 -7.54 -2.31 0.00
CA ARG A 2 -8.71 -1.94 0.83
C ARG A 2 -9.41 -0.69 0.27
N LEU A 3 -10.72 -0.59 0.51
CA LEU A 3 -11.47 0.63 0.24
C LEU A 3 -11.02 1.71 1.23
N ARG A 4 -10.69 2.89 0.71
CA ARG A 4 -10.37 4.09 1.49
C ARG A 4 -11.42 5.17 1.19
N PRO A 5 -11.63 6.12 2.11
CA PRO A 5 -12.43 7.30 1.82
C PRO A 5 -11.90 8.05 0.59
N CYS A 6 -12.81 8.60 -0.21
CA CYS A 6 -12.51 9.58 -1.25
C CYS A 6 -13.60 10.68 -1.20
N GLU A 7 -13.28 11.88 -1.70
CA GLU A 7 -14.24 12.99 -1.68
C GLU A 7 -15.50 12.64 -2.50
N GLY A 8 -16.67 12.86 -1.89
CA GLY A 8 -17.98 12.58 -2.49
C GLY A 8 -18.49 11.15 -2.36
N ALA A 9 -17.77 10.22 -1.73
CA ALA A 9 -18.19 8.81 -1.62
C ALA A 9 -18.86 8.43 -0.29
N LEU A 10 -19.82 7.50 -0.38
CA LEU A 10 -20.45 6.79 0.73
C LEU A 10 -19.41 6.04 1.58
N GLN A 11 -19.61 6.02 2.89
CA GLN A 11 -18.82 5.18 3.81
C GLN A 11 -18.81 3.72 3.31
N PRO A 12 -17.64 3.06 3.23
CA PRO A 12 -17.55 1.69 2.74
C PRO A 12 -18.47 0.76 3.54
N LYS A 13 -19.34 0.01 2.84
CA LYS A 13 -20.26 -0.95 3.49
C LYS A 13 -19.56 -2.04 4.31
N SER A 14 -18.28 -2.28 4.04
CA SER A 14 -17.45 -3.22 4.78
C SER A 14 -16.04 -2.66 4.92
N VAL A 15 -15.62 -2.43 6.16
CA VAL A 15 -14.26 -2.00 6.49
C VAL A 15 -13.46 -3.26 6.84
N MET A 16 -12.48 -3.58 6.00
CA MET A 16 -11.58 -4.71 6.22
C MET A 16 -10.52 -4.35 7.27
N THR A 17 -10.46 -5.13 8.34
CA THR A 17 -9.45 -4.99 9.41
C THR A 17 -8.07 -5.47 8.96
N ASP A 18 -7.01 -5.04 9.65
CA ASP A 18 -5.64 -5.49 9.40
C ASP A 18 -5.51 -7.02 9.54
N LYS A 19 -6.20 -7.61 10.52
CA LYS A 19 -6.22 -9.06 10.73
C LYS A 19 -6.79 -9.81 9.52
N GLN A 20 -7.89 -9.31 8.96
CA GLN A 20 -8.51 -9.90 7.76
C GLN A 20 -7.62 -9.76 6.54
N LEU A 21 -6.93 -8.62 6.38
CA LEU A 21 -6.00 -8.44 5.28
C LEU A 21 -4.78 -9.35 5.39
N VAL A 22 -4.19 -9.50 6.59
CA VAL A 22 -3.11 -10.46 6.83
C VAL A 22 -3.56 -11.89 6.53
N GLN A 23 -4.76 -12.27 6.99
CA GLN A 23 -5.32 -13.59 6.69
C GLN A 23 -5.46 -13.83 5.19
N LEU A 24 -5.92 -12.81 4.44
CA LEU A 24 -6.05 -12.88 3.00
C LEU A 24 -4.70 -13.04 2.29
N ILE A 25 -3.68 -12.27 2.70
CA ILE A 25 -2.31 -12.36 2.16
C ILE A 25 -1.78 -13.78 2.36
N CYS A 26 -1.88 -14.31 3.59
CA CYS A 26 -1.44 -15.68 3.89
C CYS A 26 -2.24 -16.73 3.11
N ALA A 27 -3.56 -16.56 2.97
CA ALA A 27 -4.40 -17.48 2.21
C ALA A 27 -3.99 -17.54 0.73
N TYR A 28 -3.71 -16.38 0.09
CA TYR A 28 -3.20 -16.36 -1.28
C TYR A 28 -1.82 -17.00 -1.40
N ARG A 29 -0.93 -16.75 -0.44
CA ARG A 29 0.43 -17.30 -0.46
C ARG A 29 0.44 -18.82 -0.26
N LEU A 30 -0.55 -19.37 0.43
CA LEU A 30 -0.80 -20.82 0.53
C LEU A 30 -1.48 -21.40 -0.71
N LEU A 31 -2.41 -20.66 -1.32
CA LEU A 31 -3.18 -21.11 -2.49
C LEU A 31 -2.34 -21.14 -3.77
N ASN A 32 -1.55 -20.09 -4.00
CA ASN A 32 -0.68 -19.98 -5.16
C ASN A 32 0.60 -19.21 -4.78
N PRO A 33 1.74 -19.89 -4.61
CA PRO A 33 2.99 -19.24 -4.22
C PRO A 33 3.51 -18.26 -5.29
N GLU A 34 3.19 -18.48 -6.56
CA GLU A 34 3.65 -17.69 -7.71
C GLU A 34 2.80 -16.43 -7.94
N VAL A 35 1.68 -16.26 -7.22
CA VAL A 35 0.83 -15.08 -7.42
C VAL A 35 1.55 -13.83 -6.94
N GLU A 36 1.58 -12.81 -7.78
CA GLU A 36 2.09 -11.50 -7.37
C GLU A 36 1.11 -10.84 -6.40
N LEU A 37 1.63 -10.34 -5.29
CA LEU A 37 0.87 -9.57 -4.31
C LEU A 37 1.49 -8.19 -4.16
N SER A 38 0.75 -7.18 -4.58
CA SER A 38 1.16 -5.78 -4.49
C SER A 38 0.58 -5.10 -3.25
N LEU A 39 1.40 -4.29 -2.57
CA LEU A 39 1.00 -3.48 -1.42
C LEU A 39 1.20 -1.99 -1.71
N SER A 40 0.09 -1.25 -1.76
CA SER A 40 0.09 0.18 -2.09
C SER A 40 0.26 1.09 -0.87
N THR A 41 0.52 2.37 -1.13
CA THR A 41 0.52 3.49 -0.16
C THR A 41 -0.83 3.78 0.50
N ARG A 42 -1.89 3.06 0.14
CA ARG A 42 -3.20 3.08 0.85
C ARG A 42 -3.14 2.46 2.25
N GLU A 43 -2.09 1.70 2.53
CA GLU A 43 -1.87 1.00 3.79
C GLU A 43 -0.86 1.76 4.64
N SER A 44 -1.04 1.75 5.96
CA SER A 44 -0.19 2.52 6.87
C SER A 44 1.26 2.02 6.87
N PRO A 45 2.25 2.89 7.18
CA PRO A 45 3.66 2.48 7.30
C PRO A 45 3.82 1.27 8.23
N LYS A 46 3.18 1.32 9.40
CA LYS A 46 3.22 0.23 10.37
C LYS A 46 2.70 -1.09 9.80
N PHE A 47 1.59 -1.06 9.06
CA PHE A 47 1.07 -2.28 8.44
C PHE A 47 2.03 -2.80 7.38
N ARG A 48 2.50 -1.92 6.48
CA ARG A 48 3.39 -2.26 5.37
C ARG A 48 4.70 -2.89 5.82
N ASP A 49 5.33 -2.31 6.83
CA ASP A 49 6.60 -2.79 7.38
C ASP A 49 6.49 -4.19 8.02
N ASN A 50 5.28 -4.58 8.44
CA ASN A 50 5.00 -5.90 9.03
C ASN A 50 4.40 -6.89 8.02
N ALA A 51 3.71 -6.42 6.99
CA ALA A 51 3.13 -7.25 5.94
C ALA A 51 4.15 -7.67 4.88
N LEU A 52 5.20 -6.86 4.65
CA LEU A 52 6.30 -7.17 3.72
C LEU A 52 6.81 -8.62 3.80
N PRO A 53 7.21 -9.16 4.97
CA PRO A 53 7.75 -10.51 5.07
C PRO A 53 6.72 -11.62 4.86
N LEU A 54 5.42 -11.31 4.73
CA LEU A 54 4.35 -12.31 4.53
C LEU A 54 4.20 -12.71 3.06
N GLY A 55 5.23 -12.44 2.25
CA GLY A 55 5.21 -12.65 0.81
C GLY A 55 4.45 -11.53 0.12
N ILE A 56 4.89 -10.28 0.25
CA ILE A 56 4.53 -9.21 -0.69
C ILE A 56 5.60 -9.18 -1.77
N THR A 57 5.21 -9.11 -3.05
CA THR A 57 6.16 -9.15 -4.18
C THR A 57 6.46 -7.78 -4.75
N SER A 58 5.54 -6.82 -4.61
CA SER A 58 5.76 -5.45 -5.06
C SER A 58 5.15 -4.45 -4.10
N MET A 59 5.78 -3.28 -3.97
CA MET A 59 5.33 -2.25 -3.04
C MET A 59 5.48 -0.86 -3.65
N SER A 60 4.41 -0.06 -3.63
CA SER A 60 4.44 1.31 -4.15
C SER A 60 5.15 2.25 -3.18
N ALA A 61 6.02 3.15 -3.64
CA ALA A 61 6.64 4.17 -2.80
C ALA A 61 6.42 5.58 -3.37
N ALA A 62 6.35 6.60 -2.51
CA ALA A 62 6.13 8.00 -2.90
C ALA A 62 5.00 8.19 -3.94
N SER A 63 3.85 7.54 -3.73
CA SER A 63 2.72 7.66 -4.65
C SER A 63 2.11 9.05 -4.56
N LYS A 64 1.87 9.69 -5.70
CA LYS A 64 1.00 10.87 -5.80
C LYS A 64 -0.30 10.46 -6.47
N THR A 65 -1.42 10.70 -5.81
CA THR A 65 -2.76 10.25 -6.23
C THR A 65 -3.56 11.33 -6.97
N GLN A 66 -2.93 12.48 -7.22
CA GLN A 66 -3.45 13.61 -7.97
C GLN A 66 -3.08 13.46 -9.45
N PRO A 67 -4.01 13.66 -10.39
CA PRO A 67 -3.67 13.79 -11.80
C PRO A 67 -2.64 14.92 -11.99
N GLY A 68 -1.52 14.64 -12.66
CA GLY A 68 -0.47 15.65 -12.84
C GLY A 68 0.41 15.94 -11.61
N GLY A 69 0.21 15.27 -10.47
CA GLY A 69 0.88 15.61 -9.21
C GLY A 69 2.42 15.50 -9.20
N TYR A 70 3.05 14.83 -10.17
CA TYR A 70 4.52 14.81 -10.32
C TYR A 70 5.07 16.03 -11.09
N ALA A 71 4.22 16.80 -11.77
CA ALA A 71 4.60 17.89 -12.67
C ALA A 71 4.00 19.26 -12.29
N MET A 72 2.86 19.29 -11.59
CA MET A 72 2.19 20.53 -11.15
C MET A 72 1.80 20.44 -9.67
N ASP A 73 1.92 21.55 -8.94
CA ASP A 73 1.53 21.70 -7.52
C ASP A 73 0.04 22.07 -7.35
N ASP A 74 -0.76 21.98 -8.42
CA ASP A 74 -2.20 22.27 -8.35
C ASP A 74 -2.92 21.15 -7.59
N VAL A 75 -3.71 21.54 -6.59
CA VAL A 75 -4.52 20.63 -5.76
C VAL A 75 -5.71 20.16 -6.58
N GLU A 76 -5.53 19.06 -7.32
CA GLU A 76 -6.63 18.33 -7.93
C GLU A 76 -7.19 17.26 -6.99
N LEU A 77 -8.44 16.86 -7.23
CA LEU A 77 -9.18 15.88 -6.42
C LEU A 77 -8.43 14.54 -6.34
N GLU A 78 -8.06 14.12 -5.13
CA GLU A 78 -7.35 12.86 -4.91
C GLU A 78 -8.26 11.65 -5.17
N GLN A 79 -7.76 10.68 -5.95
CA GLN A 79 -8.52 9.45 -6.22
C GLN A 79 -8.71 8.59 -4.95
N PHE A 80 -7.80 8.68 -3.99
CA PHE A 80 -7.87 8.07 -2.66
C PHE A 80 -6.85 8.73 -1.71
N GLU A 81 -7.17 8.72 -0.42
CA GLU A 81 -6.27 9.20 0.64
C GLU A 81 -5.02 8.29 0.74
N ILE A 82 -3.84 8.90 0.73
CA ILE A 82 -2.56 8.23 0.95
C ILE A 82 -2.38 7.99 2.45
N SER A 83 -2.03 6.76 2.84
CA SER A 83 -1.78 6.42 4.24
C SER A 83 -0.31 6.32 4.60
N ASP A 84 0.58 6.28 3.61
CA ASP A 84 2.04 6.24 3.77
C ASP A 84 2.68 7.24 2.81
N GLU A 85 3.07 8.38 3.37
CA GLU A 85 3.67 9.52 2.65
C GLU A 85 5.21 9.45 2.63
N ARG A 86 5.82 8.34 3.09
CA ARG A 86 7.27 8.20 3.08
C ARG A 86 7.83 8.31 1.66
N SER A 87 8.96 8.99 1.56
CA SER A 87 9.72 9.08 0.31
C SER A 87 10.19 7.70 -0.16
N ALA A 88 10.48 7.57 -1.45
CA ALA A 88 10.97 6.32 -2.03
C ALA A 88 12.23 5.80 -1.30
N GLY A 89 13.20 6.67 -1.01
CA GLY A 89 14.41 6.30 -0.27
C GLY A 89 14.15 5.85 1.18
N SER A 90 13.11 6.39 1.85
CA SER A 90 12.74 5.92 3.19
C SER A 90 12.12 4.52 3.15
N VAL A 91 11.27 4.24 2.14
CA VAL A 91 10.71 2.90 1.93
C VAL A 91 11.81 1.91 1.53
N GLU A 92 12.74 2.31 0.67
CA GLU A 92 13.91 1.49 0.29
C GLU A 92 14.73 1.08 1.52
N ASN A 93 15.11 2.05 2.36
CA ASN A 93 15.85 1.80 3.59
C ASN A 93 15.10 0.87 4.54
N MET A 94 13.78 1.01 4.64
CA MET A 94 12.94 0.11 5.45
C MET A 94 12.97 -1.33 4.90
N ILE A 95 12.86 -1.51 3.59
CA ILE A 95 12.93 -2.83 2.93
C ILE A 95 14.30 -3.47 3.21
N ARG A 96 15.40 -2.72 3.02
CA ARG A 96 16.76 -3.19 3.32
C ARG A 96 16.95 -3.55 4.79
N ALA A 97 16.44 -2.73 5.71
CA ALA A 97 16.53 -2.99 7.15
C ALA A 97 15.78 -4.26 7.59
N LYS A 98 14.79 -4.72 6.81
CA LYS A 98 14.07 -5.98 7.01
C LYS A 98 14.77 -7.19 6.37
N GLY A 99 15.92 -6.99 5.73
CA GLY A 99 16.69 -8.06 5.08
C GLY A 99 16.24 -8.40 3.66
N PHE A 100 15.44 -7.53 3.02
CA PHE A 100 14.99 -7.68 1.64
C PHE A 100 15.81 -6.78 0.70
N ASP A 101 15.85 -7.14 -0.59
CA ASP A 101 16.47 -6.32 -1.62
C ASP A 101 15.39 -5.60 -2.44
N PRO A 102 15.31 -4.26 -2.38
CA PRO A 102 14.44 -3.48 -3.25
C PRO A 102 15.07 -3.41 -4.66
N VAL A 103 14.32 -3.90 -5.66
CA VAL A 103 14.66 -3.90 -7.09
C VAL A 103 13.72 -3.02 -7.90
#